data_AF-A0AA43F0L8-F1
#
_entry.id   AF-A0AA43F0L8-F1
#
_cell.length_a   1.000
_cell.length_b   1.000
_cell.length_c   1.000
_cell.angle_alpha   90.00
_cell.angle_beta   90.00
_cell.angle_gamma   90.00
#
_symmetry.space_group_name_H-M   'P 1'
#
loop_
_entity.id
_entity.type
_entity.pdbx_description
1 polymer ?
#
loop_
_entity_poly.entity_id
_entity_poly.type
_entity_poly.pdbx_seq_one_letter_code
_entity_poly.pdbx_strand_id
1 'polypeptide(L)'
;MTGRALAGAALLVLAALTPSAACAEYGDVLLNRYSDQGGVRPVVFPHWFHRIRFRCKVCHDQLGFEMRAGANDVRMSDIIEGRFCGMCHNNDIAWGAERCDLCHSGRPGLKSGVYGGHQTTGPGRW
;
A
#
# COMPACT_ATOMS: atom_id res chain seq x y z
N MET A 1 -57.84 33.89 2.06
CA MET A 1 -56.47 33.99 1.54
C MET A 1 -55.54 33.29 2.53
N THR A 2 -54.90 32.18 2.16
CA THR A 2 -53.58 31.68 2.64
C THR A 2 -53.45 30.21 2.27
N GLY A 3 -53.12 29.97 1.01
CA GLY A 3 -52.46 28.72 0.62
C GLY A 3 -50.96 28.90 0.81
N ARG A 4 -50.29 27.91 1.41
CA ARG A 4 -48.85 27.59 1.21
C ARG A 4 -48.46 26.49 2.19
N ALA A 5 -48.02 25.35 1.64
CA ALA A 5 -46.71 24.76 1.91
C ALA A 5 -46.66 23.29 1.46
N LEU A 6 -46.65 23.05 0.15
CA LEU A 6 -46.15 21.79 -0.44
C LEU A 6 -44.87 22.14 -1.21
N ALA A 7 -43.76 22.36 -0.50
CA ALA A 7 -42.47 22.67 -1.14
C ALA A 7 -41.26 22.09 -0.36
N GLY A 8 -41.47 21.06 0.48
CA GLY A 8 -40.41 20.53 1.33
C GLY A 8 -39.71 19.26 0.83
N ALA A 9 -40.32 18.49 -0.08
CA ALA A 9 -39.88 17.11 -0.34
C ALA A 9 -38.81 16.97 -1.45
N ALA A 10 -38.65 17.96 -2.34
CA ALA A 10 -37.78 17.81 -3.52
C ALA A 10 -36.28 18.08 -3.26
N LEU A 11 -35.91 18.74 -2.15
CA LEU A 11 -34.51 19.11 -1.89
C LEU A 11 -33.68 18.01 -1.21
N LEU A 12 -34.29 17.00 -0.60
CA LEU A 12 -33.57 15.98 0.18
C LEU A 12 -32.94 14.87 -0.67
N VAL A 13 -33.35 14.70 -1.93
CA VAL A 13 -32.84 13.62 -2.80
C VAL A 13 -31.52 14.00 -3.49
N LEU A 14 -31.21 15.29 -3.67
CA LEU A 14 -29.98 15.72 -4.36
C LEU A 14 -28.69 15.55 -3.53
N ALA A 15 -28.78 15.40 -2.21
CA ALA A 15 -27.61 15.29 -1.34
C ALA A 15 -26.92 13.91 -1.39
N ALA A 16 -27.57 12.88 -1.94
CA ALA A 16 -27.04 11.52 -1.99
C ALA A 16 -26.17 11.21 -3.23
N LEU A 17 -26.01 12.18 -4.15
CA LEU A 17 -25.28 12.01 -5.42
C LEU A 17 -23.89 12.67 -5.42
N THR A 18 -23.40 13.18 -4.29
CA THR A 18 -22.02 13.65 -4.22
C THR A 18 -21.09 12.44 -4.32
N PRO A 19 -20.23 12.36 -5.35
CA PRO A 19 -19.22 11.30 -5.41
C PRO A 19 -18.35 11.45 -4.17
N SER A 20 -18.41 10.47 -3.26
CA SER A 20 -17.46 10.40 -2.18
C SER A 20 -16.08 10.37 -2.81
N ALA A 21 -15.23 11.32 -2.46
CA ALA A 21 -13.86 11.32 -2.93
C ALA A 21 -13.22 10.00 -2.48
N ALA A 22 -13.05 9.08 -3.43
CA ALA A 22 -12.28 7.87 -3.20
C ALA A 22 -10.84 8.33 -2.99
N CYS A 23 -10.46 8.57 -1.74
CA CYS A 23 -9.08 8.76 -1.34
C CYS A 23 -8.35 7.46 -1.65
N ALA A 24 -7.71 7.39 -2.82
CA ALA A 24 -6.70 6.36 -3.04
C ALA A 24 -5.60 6.59 -2.00
N GLU A 25 -5.57 5.72 -0.98
CA GLU A 25 -4.62 5.81 0.10
C GLU A 25 -3.23 5.43 -0.43
N TYR A 26 -2.49 6.43 -0.93
CA TYR A 26 -1.11 6.28 -1.32
C TYR A 26 -0.22 6.32 -0.07
N GLY A 27 -0.28 5.24 0.71
CA GLY A 27 0.52 5.01 1.91
C GLY A 27 1.63 3.97 1.69
N ASP A 28 2.41 3.74 2.74
CA ASP A 28 3.34 2.61 2.81
C ASP A 28 2.52 1.32 2.94
N VAL A 29 2.94 0.26 2.24
CA VAL A 29 2.33 -1.06 2.39
C VAL A 29 3.14 -1.86 3.39
N LEU A 30 2.50 -2.30 4.46
CA LEU A 30 3.13 -3.15 5.47
C LEU A 30 2.83 -4.62 5.16
N LEU A 31 3.87 -5.46 5.21
CA LEU A 31 3.78 -6.91 5.03
C LEU A 31 4.26 -7.60 6.31
N ASN A 32 3.37 -8.34 6.96
CA ASN A 32 3.66 -9.07 8.20
C ASN A 32 3.03 -10.46 8.25
N ARG A 33 2.85 -11.11 7.09
CA ARG A 33 2.31 -12.48 7.08
C ARG A 33 3.23 -13.47 7.80
N TYR A 34 4.55 -13.32 7.60
CA TYR A 34 5.57 -14.23 8.13
C TYR A 34 6.60 -13.56 9.05
N SER A 35 6.83 -12.26 8.93
CA SER A 35 7.97 -11.58 9.57
C SER A 35 7.97 -11.74 11.09
N ASP A 36 6.90 -11.31 11.78
CA ASP A 36 6.83 -11.40 13.25
C ASP A 36 6.95 -12.85 13.73
N GLN A 37 6.32 -13.81 13.04
CA GLN A 37 6.40 -15.23 13.38
C GLN A 37 7.81 -15.79 13.20
N GLY A 38 8.56 -15.26 12.23
CA GLY A 38 9.97 -15.57 11.99
C GLY A 38 10.94 -14.78 12.88
N GLY A 39 10.45 -14.00 13.84
CA GLY A 39 11.31 -13.21 14.74
C GLY A 39 12.02 -12.03 14.08
N VAL A 40 11.56 -11.59 12.91
CA VAL A 40 12.09 -10.41 12.20
C VAL A 40 11.02 -9.34 12.09
N ARG A 41 11.44 -8.07 12.07
CA ARG A 41 10.50 -6.94 12.02
C ARG A 41 9.61 -6.99 10.77
N PRO A 42 8.36 -6.47 10.82
CA PRO A 42 7.53 -6.37 9.63
C PRO A 42 8.18 -5.58 8.50
N VAL A 43 7.82 -5.91 7.26
CA VAL A 43 8.35 -5.22 6.08
C VAL A 43 7.53 -3.98 5.79
N VAL A 44 8.20 -2.87 5.55
CA VAL A 44 7.58 -1.62 5.09
C VAL A 44 7.97 -1.41 3.63
N PHE A 45 6.98 -1.37 2.74
CA PHE A 45 7.15 -1.01 1.33
C PHE A 45 6.73 0.45 1.11
N PRO A 46 7.68 1.38 0.89
CA PRO A 46 7.36 2.78 0.64
C PRO A 46 6.84 2.95 -0.78
N HIS A 47 5.53 2.87 -0.97
CA HIS A 47 4.90 2.92 -2.30
C HIS A 47 5.20 4.26 -3.00
N TRP A 48 5.27 5.37 -2.24
CA TRP A 48 5.68 6.68 -2.79
C TRP A 48 7.09 6.67 -3.39
N PHE A 49 8.06 6.05 -2.74
CA PHE A 49 9.42 6.03 -3.26
C PHE A 49 9.54 5.23 -4.57
N HIS A 50 8.76 4.17 -4.71
CA HIS A 50 8.73 3.33 -5.91
C HIS A 50 7.96 4.00 -7.05
N ARG A 51 6.84 4.67 -6.76
CA ARG A 51 5.99 5.30 -7.81
C ARG A 51 6.64 6.50 -8.49
N ILE A 52 7.59 7.18 -7.85
CA ILE A 52 8.33 8.28 -8.49
C ILE A 52 9.35 7.78 -9.53
N ARG A 53 9.63 6.47 -9.55
CA ARG A 53 10.57 5.82 -10.48
C ARG A 53 9.88 4.87 -11.46
N PHE A 54 8.81 4.21 -11.02
CA PHE A 54 8.14 3.17 -11.79
C PHE A 54 6.64 3.44 -11.93
N ARG A 55 6.08 3.05 -13.07
CA ARG A 55 4.64 3.10 -13.34
C ARG A 55 3.93 1.93 -12.64
N CYS A 56 2.64 2.10 -12.33
CA CYS A 56 1.82 1.08 -11.66
C CYS A 56 1.89 -0.30 -12.34
N LYS A 57 1.94 -0.34 -13.68
CA LYS A 57 2.03 -1.57 -14.49
C LYS A 57 3.25 -2.43 -14.15
N VAL A 58 4.37 -1.81 -13.80
CA VAL A 58 5.59 -2.57 -13.47
C VAL A 58 5.31 -3.48 -12.28
N CYS A 59 4.75 -2.92 -11.20
CA CYS A 59 4.49 -3.71 -10.00
C CYS A 59 3.25 -4.61 -10.13
N HIS A 60 2.15 -4.06 -10.62
CA HIS A 60 0.83 -4.69 -10.49
C HIS A 60 0.39 -5.55 -11.67
N ASP A 61 1.11 -5.50 -12.79
CA ASP A 61 0.87 -6.34 -13.96
C ASP A 61 2.10 -7.21 -14.25
N GLN A 62 3.29 -6.62 -14.38
CA GLN A 62 4.49 -7.37 -14.73
C GLN A 62 5.05 -8.20 -13.58
N LEU A 63 5.14 -7.62 -12.37
CA LEU A 63 5.60 -8.33 -11.16
C LEU A 63 4.48 -9.13 -10.48
N GLY A 64 3.22 -8.93 -10.88
CA GLY A 64 2.07 -9.68 -10.35
C GLY A 64 1.62 -9.30 -8.94
N PHE A 65 1.99 -8.12 -8.42
CA PHE A 65 1.42 -7.64 -7.16
C PHE A 65 -0.06 -7.30 -7.33
N GLU A 66 -0.93 -7.92 -6.55
CA GLU A 66 -2.34 -7.57 -6.55
C GLU A 66 -2.53 -6.16 -5.96
N MET A 67 -3.52 -5.44 -6.49
CA MET A 67 -3.93 -4.11 -5.98
C MET A 67 -4.69 -4.23 -4.65
N ARG A 68 -4.16 -5.02 -3.70
CA ARG A 68 -4.75 -5.30 -2.38
C ARG A 68 -3.64 -5.68 -1.41
N ALA A 69 -3.46 -4.90 -0.34
CA ALA A 69 -2.45 -5.17 0.67
C ALA A 69 -2.64 -6.56 1.29
N GLY A 70 -1.53 -7.31 1.44
CA GLY A 70 -1.52 -8.65 2.02
C GLY A 70 -2.11 -9.76 1.15
N ALA A 71 -2.51 -9.48 -0.09
CA ALA A 71 -3.07 -10.48 -1.00
C ALA A 71 -2.01 -11.47 -1.51
N ASN A 72 -0.87 -10.97 -1.95
CA ASN A 72 0.24 -11.80 -2.42
C ASN A 72 0.89 -12.57 -1.25
N ASP A 73 1.26 -13.82 -1.51
CA ASP A 73 2.14 -14.60 -0.63
C ASP A 73 3.59 -14.32 -1.02
N VAL A 74 4.25 -13.39 -0.31
CA VAL A 74 5.65 -13.02 -0.59
C VAL A 74 6.55 -13.69 0.43
N ARG A 75 7.45 -14.57 -0.03
CA ARG A 75 8.46 -15.23 0.81
C ARG A 75 9.86 -14.78 0.42
N MET A 76 10.79 -14.84 1.38
CA MET A 76 12.20 -14.57 1.09
C MET A 76 12.79 -15.56 0.08
N SER A 77 12.32 -16.82 0.05
CA SER A 77 12.71 -17.79 -0.98
C SER A 77 12.35 -17.29 -2.39
N ASP A 78 11.16 -16.73 -2.56
CA ASP A 78 10.73 -16.17 -3.84
C ASP A 78 11.59 -14.97 -4.25
N ILE A 79 11.93 -14.12 -3.28
CA ILE A 79 12.79 -12.95 -3.49
C ILE A 79 14.20 -13.36 -3.91
N ILE A 80 14.77 -14.38 -3.27
CA ILE A 80 16.10 -14.93 -3.63
C ILE A 80 16.06 -15.55 -5.05
N GLU A 81 14.94 -16.15 -5.43
CA GLU A 81 14.70 -16.66 -6.79
C GLU A 81 14.36 -15.56 -7.82
N GLY A 82 14.49 -14.28 -7.44
CA GLY A 82 14.29 -13.15 -8.34
C GLY A 82 12.82 -12.80 -8.60
N ARG A 83 11.87 -13.26 -7.77
CA ARG A 83 10.46 -12.85 -7.85
C ARG A 83 10.17 -11.66 -6.93
N PHE A 84 9.04 -10.98 -7.16
CA PHE A 84 8.58 -9.86 -6.35
C PHE A 84 9.67 -8.78 -6.17
N CYS A 85 10.07 -8.51 -4.92
CA CYS A 85 11.12 -7.56 -4.57
C CYS A 85 12.45 -7.91 -5.26
N GLY A 86 12.73 -9.22 -5.41
CA GLY A 86 13.96 -9.75 -5.99
C GLY A 86 14.14 -9.46 -7.48
N MET A 87 13.08 -9.06 -8.20
CA MET A 87 13.22 -8.63 -9.60
C MET A 87 14.06 -7.34 -9.72
N CYS A 88 14.12 -6.53 -8.66
CA CYS A 88 14.88 -5.28 -8.64
C CYS A 88 15.92 -5.24 -7.51
N HIS A 89 15.65 -5.81 -6.34
CA HIS A 89 16.58 -5.90 -5.22
C HIS A 89 17.56 -7.06 -5.40
N ASN A 90 18.38 -6.95 -6.46
CA ASN A 90 19.22 -8.01 -7.02
C ASN A 90 20.69 -7.62 -7.19
N ASN A 91 21.14 -6.53 -6.57
CA ASN A 91 22.49 -5.94 -6.70
C ASN A 91 22.84 -5.36 -8.08
N ASP A 92 21.87 -5.23 -8.97
CA ASP A 92 22.04 -4.57 -10.28
C ASP A 92 21.13 -3.33 -10.38
N ILE A 93 19.82 -3.51 -10.23
CA ILE A 93 18.84 -2.42 -10.33
C ILE A 93 18.74 -1.64 -9.01
N ALA A 94 18.76 -2.37 -7.90
CA ALA A 94 18.76 -1.84 -6.55
C ALA A 94 19.65 -2.70 -5.65
N TRP A 95 19.87 -2.22 -4.43
CA TRP A 95 20.60 -2.97 -3.42
C TRP A 95 19.97 -4.37 -3.18
N GLY A 96 20.81 -5.36 -2.91
CA GLY A 96 20.39 -6.76 -2.80
C GLY A 96 19.57 -7.09 -1.55
N ALA A 97 18.73 -8.12 -1.68
CA ALA A 97 17.78 -8.56 -0.65
C ALA A 97 18.43 -9.05 0.67
N GLU A 98 19.75 -9.25 0.71
CA GLU A 98 20.52 -9.58 1.91
C GLU A 98 20.55 -8.45 2.95
N ARG A 99 20.21 -7.21 2.56
CA ARG A 99 20.15 -6.06 3.47
C ARG A 99 18.84 -6.03 4.25
N CYS A 100 18.64 -7.02 5.12
CA CYS A 100 17.40 -7.28 5.84
C CYS A 100 16.73 -6.04 6.45
N ASP A 101 17.50 -5.20 7.15
CA ASP A 101 17.00 -4.04 7.91
C ASP A 101 16.38 -2.94 7.05
N LEU A 102 16.67 -2.91 5.75
CA LEU A 102 16.08 -1.93 4.84
C LEU A 102 14.63 -2.27 4.47
N CYS A 103 14.29 -3.56 4.40
CA CYS A 103 12.92 -4.02 4.22
C CYS A 103 12.21 -4.13 5.56
N HIS A 104 12.82 -4.88 6.49
CA HIS A 104 12.29 -5.24 7.79
C HIS A 104 12.44 -4.09 8.78
N SER A 105 11.74 -2.98 8.52
CA SER A 105 11.86 -1.73 9.25
C SER A 105 10.63 -1.38 10.09
N GLY A 106 9.53 -2.12 9.98
CA GLY A 106 8.28 -1.86 10.70
C GLY A 106 8.37 -2.18 12.20
N ARG A 107 7.47 -1.60 13.00
CA ARG A 107 7.32 -1.98 14.41
C ARG A 107 6.75 -3.40 14.52
N PRO A 108 7.27 -4.25 15.43
CA PRO A 108 6.68 -5.55 15.72
C PRO A 108 5.18 -5.44 16.06
N GLY A 109 4.38 -6.40 15.62
CA GLY A 109 2.94 -6.50 15.90
C GLY A 109 2.02 -5.79 14.92
N LEU A 110 2.54 -4.95 14.00
CA LEU A 110 1.74 -4.27 12.98
C LEU A 110 1.15 -5.27 11.98
N LYS A 111 -0.14 -5.17 11.65
CA LYS A 111 -0.80 -6.11 10.71
C LYS A 111 -0.49 -5.72 9.26
N SER A 112 -0.56 -6.68 8.33
CA SER A 112 -0.43 -6.33 6.91
C SER A 112 -1.54 -5.36 6.50
N GLY A 113 -1.20 -4.33 5.73
CA GLY A 113 -2.15 -3.27 5.38
C GLY A 113 -1.49 -2.08 4.69
N VAL A 114 -2.29 -1.07 4.35
CA VAL A 114 -1.79 0.24 3.93
C VAL A 114 -1.74 1.12 5.17
N TYR A 115 -0.61 1.80 5.38
CA TYR A 115 -0.41 2.69 6.51
C TYR A 115 0.26 4.00 6.07
N GLY A 116 -0.10 5.09 6.74
CA GLY A 116 0.43 6.42 6.42
C GLY A 116 -0.13 6.99 5.11
N GLY A 117 0.44 8.11 4.67
CA GLY A 117 0.09 8.76 3.40
C GLY A 117 1.34 9.30 2.70
N HIS A 118 1.15 10.05 1.61
CA HIS A 118 2.21 10.67 0.78
C HIS A 118 3.32 11.47 1.50
N GLN A 119 3.21 11.65 2.82
CA GLN A 119 4.15 12.33 3.70
C GLN A 119 5.32 11.43 4.11
N THR A 120 5.23 10.11 3.91
CA THR A 120 6.34 9.18 4.11
C THR A 120 7.28 9.22 2.89
N THR A 121 8.16 10.22 2.85
CA THR A 121 9.20 10.37 1.82
C THR A 121 10.32 9.31 1.88
N GLY A 122 10.18 8.34 2.78
CA GLY A 122 11.08 7.20 3.02
C GLY A 122 10.34 6.19 3.90
N PRO A 123 11.00 5.10 4.36
CA PRO A 123 10.38 4.21 5.33
C PRO A 123 9.89 5.09 6.48
N GLY A 124 8.57 5.22 6.62
CA GLY A 124 7.95 6.13 7.57
C GLY A 124 8.60 5.99 8.95
N ARG A 125 8.42 7.00 9.81
CA ARG A 125 8.78 6.85 11.23
C ARG A 125 7.83 5.80 11.85
N TRP A 126 8.15 4.53 11.63
CA TRP A 126 7.60 3.36 12.28
C TRP A 126 8.45 3.15 13.52
#